data_AF-A0A8D2MIS3-F1
#
_entry.id   AF-A0A8D2MIS3-F1
#
_cell.length_a   1.000
_cell.length_b   1.000
_cell.length_c   1.000
_cell.angle_alpha   90.00
_cell.angle_beta   90.00
_cell.angle_gamma   90.00
#
_symmetry.space_group_name_H-M   'P 1'
#
loop_
_entity.id
_entity.type
_entity.pdbx_description
1 polymer ?
#
loop_
_entity_poly.entity_id
_entity_poly.type
_entity_poly.pdbx_seq_one_letter_code
_entity_poly.pdbx_strand_id
1 'polypeptide(L)'
;MAAGDAVGRYRSTVGRSKDPSGLLISVIRTLSTSDDVEDRENEKGRLEEAYEKCDRDLDQLIVQHYTELTTAIRTYQSITERITNSRNKIKQVKENLLSCKMLLHCKRDELRKLWIEGIEHKHVLNLLDEIENIKQVPQKLEQCMASKRYLNATDMLRYKEKINQHFIMRMNKNLHAKNTRQDSQSLVKDSSPVPLMDVTNLSTPRKFLETSQFSTPGSSSMRDSSLLEIKEDTELDPEENSAVFMGILIKGLAKLKKIPETVKAIQERLEQELKQIVKRSTTQVADNGYQRGENISQENQPRLLLELLELLFDKFNAVAAAHAVVLGHLQQTVASPCSQHDGDIKLYDMVDVWVKIQDVLQVRLRGGCGIHIFWKNPFT
;
A
#
# COMPACT_ATOMS: atom_id res chain seq x y z
N MET A 1 78.46 -37.02 80.97
CA MET A 1 79.36 -38.13 80.58
C MET A 1 78.52 -39.23 79.96
N ALA A 2 79.08 -40.02 79.03
CA ALA A 2 78.35 -40.96 78.17
C ALA A 2 79.04 -42.33 78.13
N ALA A 3 78.30 -43.36 77.66
CA ALA A 3 78.70 -44.77 77.43
C ALA A 3 79.13 -45.57 78.68
N GLY A 4 78.86 -46.88 78.84
CA GLY A 4 78.03 -47.85 78.08
C GLY A 4 77.37 -48.85 79.09
N ASP A 5 76.89 -50.04 78.73
CA ASP A 5 76.74 -50.69 77.42
C ASP A 5 75.62 -51.79 77.46
N ALA A 6 75.56 -52.74 76.52
CA ALA A 6 74.38 -53.58 76.26
C ALA A 6 74.32 -54.97 76.95
N VAL A 7 73.11 -55.35 77.39
CA VAL A 7 72.61 -56.75 77.42
C VAL A 7 71.13 -56.72 77.01
N GLY A 8 70.69 -57.67 76.17
CA GLY A 8 69.30 -57.70 75.66
C GLY A 8 68.52 -58.98 75.97
N ARG A 9 67.41 -59.12 75.24
CA ARG A 9 66.52 -60.30 75.02
C ARG A 9 65.17 -60.37 75.76
N TYR A 10 64.14 -60.47 74.90
CA TYR A 10 62.82 -61.09 75.05
C TYR A 10 61.85 -60.59 76.14
N ARG A 11 61.11 -59.54 75.78
CA ARG A 11 59.75 -59.28 76.30
C ARG A 11 58.72 -59.96 75.39
N SER A 12 58.25 -61.14 75.78
CA SER A 12 57.12 -61.82 75.13
C SER A 12 55.80 -61.46 75.81
N THR A 13 54.90 -60.76 75.10
CA THR A 13 53.45 -60.83 75.33
C THR A 13 52.71 -60.62 74.01
N VAL A 14 52.32 -61.74 73.42
CA VAL A 14 51.51 -61.97 72.21
C VAL A 14 50.49 -60.86 71.88
N GLY A 15 50.53 -60.37 70.64
CA GLY A 15 49.45 -59.58 70.05
C GLY A 15 48.35 -60.48 69.48
N ARG A 16 47.08 -60.06 69.62
CA ARG A 16 45.93 -60.70 68.96
C ARG A 16 45.87 -60.31 67.48
N SER A 17 46.34 -61.17 66.57
CA SER A 17 46.00 -61.09 65.15
C SER A 17 44.65 -61.77 64.91
N LYS A 18 43.76 -61.09 64.17
CA LYS A 18 42.44 -61.60 63.77
C LYS A 18 42.39 -61.80 62.25
N ASP A 19 43.49 -62.29 61.68
CA ASP A 19 43.62 -62.58 60.26
C ASP A 19 42.91 -63.91 59.94
N PRO A 20 41.88 -63.93 59.07
CA PRO A 20 41.21 -65.17 58.70
C PRO A 20 42.17 -66.11 57.95
N SER A 21 43.11 -65.55 57.18
CA SER A 21 44.23 -66.26 56.57
C SER A 21 45.21 -66.82 57.62
N GLY A 22 45.48 -66.09 58.71
CA GLY A 22 46.32 -66.58 59.82
C GLY A 22 45.67 -67.75 60.57
N LEU A 23 44.36 -67.69 60.79
CA LEU A 23 43.58 -68.77 61.38
C LEU A 23 43.57 -70.01 60.48
N LEU A 24 43.28 -69.84 59.19
CA LEU A 24 43.27 -70.91 58.19
C LEU A 24 44.66 -71.58 58.06
N ILE A 25 45.73 -70.79 58.02
CA ILE A 25 47.12 -71.29 58.03
C ILE A 25 47.45 -72.04 59.33
N SER A 26 46.89 -71.64 60.48
CA SER A 26 47.05 -72.37 61.73
C SER A 26 46.35 -73.72 61.69
N VAL A 27 45.10 -73.77 61.21
CA VAL A 27 44.32 -75.00 61.04
C VAL A 27 45.02 -75.95 60.06
N ILE A 28 45.44 -75.46 58.88
CA ILE A 28 46.20 -76.25 57.90
C ILE A 28 47.47 -76.83 58.53
N ARG A 29 48.20 -76.06 59.36
CA ARG A 29 49.40 -76.54 60.04
C ARG A 29 49.09 -77.67 61.03
N THR A 30 48.12 -77.49 61.92
CA THR A 30 47.72 -78.51 62.90
C THR A 30 47.29 -79.81 62.22
N LEU A 31 46.43 -79.71 61.19
CA LEU A 31 45.95 -80.85 60.41
C LEU A 31 47.04 -81.55 59.56
N SER A 32 48.18 -80.89 59.32
CA SER A 32 49.29 -81.42 58.49
C SER A 32 50.54 -81.83 59.27
N THR A 33 50.62 -81.53 60.57
CA THR A 33 51.77 -81.85 61.44
C THR A 33 51.43 -82.79 62.60
N SER A 34 50.14 -83.07 62.83
CA SER A 34 49.71 -84.12 63.74
C SER A 34 49.63 -85.47 63.03
N ASP A 35 50.51 -86.40 63.41
CA ASP A 35 50.33 -87.84 63.13
C ASP A 35 49.25 -88.46 64.04
N ASP A 36 48.81 -87.74 65.09
CA ASP A 36 47.71 -88.19 65.94
C ASP A 36 46.35 -87.84 65.30
N VAL A 37 45.51 -88.87 65.17
CA VAL A 37 44.15 -88.80 64.65
C VAL A 37 43.25 -88.03 65.62
N GLU A 38 43.51 -88.11 66.92
CA GLU A 38 42.68 -87.48 67.96
C GLU A 38 42.77 -85.95 67.90
N ASP A 39 43.98 -85.39 67.79
CA ASP A 39 44.18 -83.94 67.60
C ASP A 39 43.56 -83.41 66.29
N ARG A 40 43.58 -84.22 65.22
CA ARG A 40 42.99 -83.86 63.93
C ARG A 40 41.46 -83.82 63.99
N GLU A 41 40.82 -84.76 64.68
CA GLU A 41 39.37 -84.75 64.92
C GLU A 41 38.96 -83.69 65.96
N ASN A 42 39.81 -83.39 66.96
CA ASN A 42 39.57 -82.31 67.92
C ASN A 42 39.59 -80.91 67.26
N GLU A 43 40.56 -80.62 66.39
CA GLU A 43 40.61 -79.35 65.65
C GLU A 43 39.45 -79.24 64.65
N LYS A 44 39.10 -80.33 63.98
CA LYS A 44 37.91 -80.40 63.10
C LYS A 44 36.62 -80.15 63.88
N GLY A 45 36.40 -80.85 64.99
CA GLY A 45 35.21 -80.67 65.85
C GLY A 45 35.09 -79.25 66.38
N ARG A 46 36.21 -78.63 66.78
CA ARG A 46 36.24 -77.20 67.17
C ARG A 46 35.86 -76.26 66.02
N LEU A 47 36.28 -76.56 64.80
CA LEU A 47 35.93 -75.77 63.62
C LEU A 47 34.46 -75.95 63.22
N GLU A 48 33.94 -77.18 63.31
CA GLU A 48 32.52 -77.50 63.08
C GLU A 48 31.63 -76.81 64.13
N GLU A 49 31.98 -76.86 65.42
CA GLU A 49 31.27 -76.13 66.49
C GLU A 49 31.29 -74.60 66.26
N ALA A 50 32.44 -74.05 65.85
CA ALA A 50 32.57 -72.62 65.57
C ALA A 50 31.77 -72.19 64.33
N TYR A 51 31.72 -73.02 63.29
CA TYR A 51 30.93 -72.78 62.09
C TYR A 51 29.43 -72.83 62.41
N GLU A 52 28.98 -73.90 63.06
CA GLU A 52 27.58 -74.10 63.47
C GLU A 52 27.12 -73.00 64.45
N LYS A 53 28.02 -72.50 65.30
CA LYS A 53 27.74 -71.31 66.12
C LYS A 53 27.55 -70.05 65.27
N CYS A 54 28.45 -69.79 64.31
CA CYS A 54 28.35 -68.62 63.45
C CYS A 54 27.07 -68.65 62.59
N ASP A 55 26.68 -69.84 62.11
CA ASP A 55 25.46 -70.08 61.33
C ASP A 55 24.21 -69.83 62.18
N ARG A 56 24.16 -70.36 63.42
CA ARG A 56 23.09 -70.06 64.39
C ARG A 56 23.02 -68.58 64.76
N ASP A 57 24.16 -67.92 65.00
CA ASP A 57 24.23 -66.49 65.31
C ASP A 57 23.70 -65.65 64.11
N LEU A 58 24.01 -66.06 62.88
CA LEU A 58 23.51 -65.44 61.65
C LEU A 58 22.01 -65.66 61.44
N ASP A 59 21.51 -66.89 61.57
CA ASP A 59 20.09 -67.21 61.48
C ASP A 59 19.28 -66.48 62.56
N GLN A 60 19.80 -66.41 63.79
CA GLN A 60 19.17 -65.64 64.86
C GLN A 60 19.08 -64.16 64.50
N LEU A 61 20.13 -63.56 63.93
CA LEU A 61 20.15 -62.17 63.50
C LEU A 61 19.20 -61.92 62.30
N ILE A 62 19.14 -62.85 61.34
CA ILE A 62 18.20 -62.81 60.22
C ILE A 62 16.77 -62.86 60.73
N VAL A 63 16.44 -63.79 61.66
CA VAL A 63 15.10 -63.90 62.25
C VAL A 63 14.73 -62.65 63.05
N GLN A 64 15.68 -62.06 63.79
CA GLN A 64 15.46 -60.79 64.52
C GLN A 64 15.12 -59.62 63.58
N HIS A 65 15.87 -59.45 62.49
CA HIS A 65 15.69 -58.33 61.55
C HIS A 65 14.80 -58.65 60.33
N TYR A 66 14.23 -59.85 60.23
CA TYR A 66 13.43 -60.28 59.06
C TYR A 66 12.26 -59.33 58.75
N THR A 67 11.61 -58.83 59.80
CA THR A 67 10.47 -57.91 59.73
C THR A 67 10.88 -56.54 59.20
N GLU A 68 12.00 -56.00 59.68
CA GLU A 68 12.59 -54.74 59.25
C GLU A 68 13.06 -54.83 57.79
N LEU A 69 13.81 -55.89 57.44
CA LEU A 69 14.29 -56.14 56.08
C LEU A 69 13.12 -56.28 55.08
N THR A 70 12.11 -57.08 55.43
CA THR A 70 10.90 -57.24 54.60
C THR A 70 10.15 -55.91 54.42
N THR A 71 10.09 -55.09 55.47
CA THR A 71 9.45 -53.76 55.41
C THR A 71 10.27 -52.79 54.56
N ALA A 72 11.59 -52.78 54.69
CA ALA A 72 12.49 -51.97 53.87
C ALA A 72 12.38 -52.34 52.37
N ILE A 73 12.35 -53.64 52.03
CA ILE A 73 12.15 -54.11 50.66
C ILE A 73 10.79 -53.67 50.10
N ARG A 74 9.70 -53.85 50.86
CA ARG A 74 8.33 -53.43 50.44
C ARG A 74 8.21 -51.92 50.25
N THR A 75 8.79 -51.12 51.15
CA THR A 75 8.80 -49.65 50.99
C THR A 75 9.64 -49.21 49.79
N TYR A 76 10.81 -49.81 49.56
CA TYR A 76 11.64 -49.55 48.39
C TYR A 76 10.91 -49.90 47.08
N GLN A 77 10.23 -51.05 47.02
CA GLN A 77 9.40 -51.45 45.88
C GLN A 77 8.28 -50.43 45.62
N SER A 78 7.53 -50.03 46.66
CA SER A 78 6.47 -49.02 46.54
C SER A 78 6.99 -47.65 46.09
N ILE A 79 8.14 -47.20 46.61
CA ILE A 79 8.80 -45.96 46.18
C ILE A 79 9.22 -46.06 44.71
N THR A 80 9.81 -47.18 44.30
CA THR A 80 10.24 -47.43 42.90
C THR A 80 9.06 -47.43 41.93
N GLU A 81 7.94 -48.05 42.32
CA GLU A 81 6.71 -48.05 41.55
C GLU A 81 6.13 -46.63 41.43
N ARG A 82 6.03 -45.89 42.54
CA ARG A 82 5.56 -44.49 42.56
C ARG A 82 6.43 -43.57 41.69
N ILE A 83 7.75 -43.73 41.72
CA ILE A 83 8.69 -42.99 40.86
C ILE A 83 8.47 -43.35 39.39
N THR A 84 8.29 -44.63 39.06
CA THR A 84 8.05 -45.10 37.69
C THR A 84 6.73 -44.56 37.14
N ASN A 85 5.65 -44.68 37.93
CA ASN A 85 4.34 -44.13 37.61
C ASN A 85 4.37 -42.60 37.45
N SER A 86 5.12 -41.90 38.30
CA SER A 86 5.34 -40.44 38.17
C SER A 86 6.08 -40.08 36.88
N ARG A 87 7.18 -40.78 36.56
CA ARG A 87 7.93 -40.59 35.31
C ARG A 87 7.07 -40.81 34.07
N ASN A 88 6.22 -41.84 34.07
CA ASN A 88 5.32 -42.11 32.96
C ASN A 88 4.22 -41.04 32.81
N LYS A 89 3.62 -40.58 33.93
CA LYS A 89 2.70 -39.43 33.91
C LYS A 89 3.37 -38.16 33.38
N ILE A 90 4.61 -37.89 33.76
CA ILE A 90 5.37 -36.72 33.26
C ILE A 90 5.62 -36.82 31.75
N LYS A 91 5.94 -38.00 31.21
CA LYS A 91 6.06 -38.21 29.75
C LYS A 91 4.74 -37.90 29.03
N GLN A 92 3.65 -38.50 29.49
CA GLN A 92 2.32 -38.28 28.90
C GLN A 92 1.89 -36.81 28.96
N VAL A 93 2.13 -36.11 30.07
CA VAL A 93 1.85 -34.66 30.18
C VAL A 93 2.68 -33.84 29.21
N LYS A 94 3.96 -34.19 28.99
CA LYS A 94 4.82 -33.53 27.99
C LYS A 94 4.32 -33.76 26.57
N GLU A 95 3.93 -34.98 26.22
CA GLU A 95 3.37 -35.34 24.92
C GLU A 95 2.06 -34.58 24.65
N ASN A 96 1.13 -34.59 25.63
CA ASN A 96 -0.12 -33.82 25.54
C ASN A 96 0.14 -32.31 25.38
N LEU A 97 1.11 -31.74 26.11
CA LEU A 97 1.46 -30.32 26.01
C LEU A 97 2.05 -29.97 24.64
N LEU A 98 2.84 -30.87 24.03
CA LEU A 98 3.35 -30.71 22.66
C LEU A 98 2.20 -30.74 21.64
N SER A 99 1.26 -31.67 21.76
CA SER A 99 0.05 -31.72 20.93
C SER A 99 -0.79 -30.44 21.06
N CYS A 100 -1.02 -29.96 22.28
CA CYS A 100 -1.71 -28.68 22.51
C CYS A 100 -0.95 -27.49 21.87
N LYS A 101 0.38 -27.45 22.00
CA LYS A 101 1.23 -26.42 21.37
C LYS A 101 1.09 -26.44 19.85
N MET A 102 1.09 -27.62 19.22
CA MET A 102 0.89 -27.76 17.77
C MET A 102 -0.50 -27.27 17.34
N LEU A 103 -1.57 -27.69 18.03
CA LEU A 103 -2.93 -27.26 17.72
C LEU A 103 -3.11 -25.73 17.85
N LEU A 104 -2.52 -25.12 18.89
CA LEU A 104 -2.51 -23.66 19.05
C LEU A 104 -1.72 -22.95 17.94
N HIS A 105 -0.61 -23.54 17.48
CA HIS A 105 0.15 -23.01 16.35
C HIS A 105 -0.67 -23.04 15.05
N CYS A 106 -1.29 -24.17 14.73
CA CYS A 106 -2.18 -24.30 13.57
C CYS A 106 -3.35 -23.30 13.62
N LYS A 107 -3.97 -23.10 14.79
CA LYS A 107 -5.04 -22.10 14.96
C LYS A 107 -4.55 -20.67 14.78
N ARG A 108 -3.34 -20.34 15.24
CA ARG A 108 -2.71 -19.03 15.02
C ARG A 108 -2.41 -18.78 13.54
N ASP A 109 -1.92 -19.80 12.83
CA ASP A 109 -1.57 -19.67 11.42
C ASP A 109 -2.82 -19.54 10.53
N GLU A 110 -3.90 -20.28 10.82
CA GLU A 110 -5.19 -20.09 10.15
C GLU A 110 -5.80 -18.71 10.46
N LEU A 111 -5.71 -18.23 11.70
CA LEU A 111 -6.15 -16.86 12.04
C LEU A 111 -5.33 -15.80 11.28
N ARG A 112 -4.03 -16.00 11.11
CA ARG A 112 -3.16 -15.11 10.32
C ARG A 112 -3.56 -15.14 8.84
N LYS A 113 -3.86 -16.30 8.27
CA LYS A 113 -4.35 -16.46 6.91
C LYS A 113 -5.68 -15.73 6.72
N LEU A 114 -6.67 -15.97 7.56
CA LEU A 114 -7.98 -15.30 7.54
C LEU A 114 -7.87 -13.78 7.73
N TRP A 115 -6.90 -13.30 8.52
CA TRP A 115 -6.63 -11.86 8.66
C TRP A 115 -6.04 -11.23 7.38
N ILE A 116 -5.12 -11.92 6.70
CA ILE A 116 -4.59 -11.47 5.40
C ILE A 116 -5.71 -11.45 4.36
N GLU A 117 -6.49 -12.54 4.26
CA GLU A 117 -7.63 -12.67 3.37
C GLU A 117 -8.68 -11.57 3.64
N GLY A 118 -8.98 -11.26 4.91
CA GLY A 118 -9.86 -10.16 5.29
C GLY A 118 -9.34 -8.78 4.89
N ILE A 119 -8.03 -8.55 4.90
CA ILE A 119 -7.41 -7.32 4.38
C ILE A 119 -7.53 -7.26 2.85
N GLU A 120 -7.31 -8.38 2.16
CA GLU A 120 -7.46 -8.44 0.70
C GLU A 120 -8.91 -8.20 0.28
N HIS A 121 -9.89 -8.83 0.95
CA HIS A 121 -11.31 -8.57 0.73
C HIS A 121 -11.69 -7.12 1.01
N LYS A 122 -11.17 -6.50 2.07
CA LYS A 122 -11.38 -5.06 2.32
C LYS A 122 -10.79 -4.18 1.22
N HIS A 123 -9.64 -4.55 0.66
CA HIS A 123 -9.07 -3.82 -0.48
C HIS A 123 -9.91 -4.01 -1.76
N VAL A 124 -10.43 -5.21 -2.01
CA VAL A 124 -11.37 -5.46 -3.12
C VAL A 124 -12.66 -4.63 -2.98
N LEU A 125 -13.25 -4.55 -1.78
CA LEU A 125 -14.42 -3.70 -1.53
C LEU A 125 -14.14 -2.24 -1.84
N ASN A 126 -13.02 -1.69 -1.36
CA ASN A 126 -12.63 -0.31 -1.68
C ASN A 126 -12.46 -0.06 -3.19
N LEU A 127 -11.96 -1.05 -3.95
CA LEU A 127 -11.85 -0.96 -5.41
C LEU A 127 -13.22 -1.03 -6.10
N LEU A 128 -14.16 -1.83 -5.57
CA LEU A 128 -15.53 -1.90 -6.08
C LEU A 128 -16.29 -0.58 -5.83
N ASP A 129 -16.11 0.04 -4.65
CA ASP A 129 -16.64 1.37 -4.36
C ASP A 129 -16.05 2.44 -5.30
N GLU A 130 -14.75 2.39 -5.59
CA GLU A 130 -14.09 3.28 -6.56
C GLU A 130 -14.66 3.09 -7.98
N ILE A 131 -14.92 1.85 -8.40
CA ILE A 131 -15.56 1.51 -9.68
C ILE A 131 -17.00 2.03 -9.75
N GLU A 132 -17.82 1.82 -8.72
CA GLU A 132 -19.21 2.29 -8.69
C GLU A 132 -19.29 3.83 -8.70
N ASN A 133 -18.36 4.51 -8.00
CA ASN A 133 -18.21 5.96 -8.08
C ASN A 133 -17.89 6.42 -9.52
N ILE A 134 -16.96 5.75 -10.22
CA ILE A 134 -16.62 6.04 -11.62
C ILE A 134 -17.83 5.80 -12.56
N LYS A 135 -18.60 4.73 -12.31
CA LYS A 135 -19.80 4.36 -13.06
C LYS A 135 -20.95 5.37 -12.93
N GLN A 136 -21.05 6.09 -11.81
CA GLN A 136 -22.03 7.16 -11.62
C GLN A 136 -21.67 8.49 -12.32
N VAL A 137 -20.41 8.68 -12.76
CA VAL A 137 -19.96 9.96 -13.34
C VAL A 137 -20.72 10.36 -14.62
N PRO A 138 -21.00 9.47 -15.61
CA PRO A 138 -21.72 9.85 -16.82
C PRO A 138 -23.12 10.41 -16.54
N GLN A 139 -23.89 9.76 -15.65
CA GLN A 139 -25.22 10.21 -15.27
C GLN A 139 -25.20 11.57 -14.54
N LYS A 140 -24.23 11.77 -13.64
CA LYS A 140 -24.02 13.08 -12.98
C LYS A 140 -23.54 14.14 -13.97
N LEU A 141 -22.83 13.76 -15.03
CA LEU A 141 -22.33 14.67 -16.05
C LEU A 141 -23.46 15.16 -16.94
N GLU A 142 -24.34 14.25 -17.38
CA GLU A 142 -25.58 14.59 -18.10
C GLU A 142 -26.44 15.56 -17.28
N GLN A 143 -26.57 15.35 -15.97
CA GLN A 143 -27.28 16.27 -15.07
C GLN A 143 -26.58 17.64 -14.95
N CYS A 144 -25.25 17.70 -14.87
CA CYS A 144 -24.50 18.96 -14.86
C CYS A 144 -24.59 19.72 -16.20
N MET A 145 -24.60 19.02 -17.33
CA MET A 145 -24.81 19.62 -18.65
C MET A 145 -26.25 20.14 -18.81
N ALA A 146 -27.25 19.37 -18.37
CA ALA A 146 -28.66 19.77 -18.39
C ALA A 146 -28.94 20.99 -17.47
N SER A 147 -28.16 21.17 -16.41
CA SER A 147 -28.24 22.33 -15.51
C SER A 147 -27.30 23.49 -15.88
N LYS A 148 -26.70 23.47 -17.09
CA LYS A 148 -25.79 24.51 -17.63
C LYS A 148 -24.53 24.79 -16.79
N ARG A 149 -24.14 23.87 -15.89
CA ARG A 149 -22.98 24.02 -14.98
C ARG A 149 -21.70 23.42 -15.57
N TYR A 150 -21.19 24.05 -16.63
CA TYR A 150 -20.08 23.51 -17.43
C TYR A 150 -18.74 23.47 -16.67
N LEU A 151 -18.48 24.37 -15.72
CA LEU A 151 -17.23 24.36 -14.95
C LEU A 151 -17.23 23.21 -13.93
N ASN A 152 -18.36 22.99 -13.25
CA ASN A 152 -18.55 21.85 -12.34
C ASN A 152 -18.50 20.50 -13.05
N ALA A 153 -19.12 20.39 -14.24
CA ALA A 153 -18.99 19.24 -15.13
C ALA A 153 -17.52 18.94 -15.46
N THR A 154 -16.75 19.99 -15.76
CA THR A 154 -15.32 19.91 -16.06
C THR A 154 -14.48 19.45 -14.86
N ASP A 155 -14.72 20.00 -13.66
CA ASP A 155 -14.00 19.60 -12.45
C ASP A 155 -14.27 18.13 -12.08
N MET A 156 -15.51 17.66 -12.27
CA MET A 156 -15.85 16.25 -12.06
C MET A 156 -15.15 15.32 -13.07
N LEU A 157 -15.03 15.71 -14.34
CA LEU A 157 -14.24 14.98 -15.34
C LEU A 157 -12.76 14.93 -14.98
N ARG A 158 -12.18 16.07 -14.55
CA ARG A 158 -10.78 16.15 -14.12
C ARG A 158 -10.51 15.29 -12.87
N TYR A 159 -11.46 15.24 -11.94
CA TYR A 159 -11.41 14.36 -10.77
C TYR A 159 -11.43 12.88 -11.19
N LYS A 160 -12.32 12.49 -12.12
CA LYS A 160 -12.36 11.14 -12.70
C LYS A 160 -11.04 10.76 -13.38
N GLU A 161 -10.44 11.64 -14.16
CA GLU A 161 -9.16 11.34 -14.84
C GLU A 161 -8.03 11.13 -13.84
N LYS A 162 -7.96 11.97 -12.78
CA LYS A 162 -7.00 11.81 -11.68
C LYS A 162 -7.23 10.50 -10.91
N ILE A 163 -8.48 10.12 -10.65
CA ILE A 163 -8.82 8.81 -10.06
C ILE A 163 -8.34 7.69 -10.97
N ASN A 164 -8.63 7.72 -12.26
CA ASN A 164 -8.24 6.66 -13.19
C ASN A 164 -6.71 6.49 -13.25
N GLN A 165 -5.95 7.59 -13.33
CA GLN A 165 -4.48 7.55 -13.24
C GLN A 165 -3.99 6.95 -11.91
N HIS A 166 -4.60 7.33 -10.78
CA HIS A 166 -4.25 6.79 -9.46
C HIS A 166 -4.60 5.30 -9.34
N PHE A 167 -5.75 4.87 -9.85
CA PHE A 167 -6.20 3.49 -9.91
C PHE A 167 -5.23 2.63 -10.76
N ILE A 168 -4.87 3.09 -11.96
CA ILE A 168 -3.89 2.43 -12.84
C ILE A 168 -2.53 2.32 -12.14
N MET A 169 -2.03 3.40 -11.53
CA MET A 169 -0.76 3.40 -10.79
C MET A 169 -0.79 2.42 -9.61
N ARG A 170 -1.89 2.38 -8.86
CA ARG A 170 -2.07 1.49 -7.71
C ARG A 170 -2.22 0.03 -8.12
N MET A 171 -2.94 -0.26 -9.20
CA MET A 171 -3.01 -1.58 -9.80
C MET A 171 -1.64 -2.06 -10.24
N ASN A 172 -0.88 -1.24 -11.00
CA ASN A 172 0.43 -1.62 -11.49
C ASN A 172 1.43 -1.87 -10.34
N LYS A 173 1.44 -1.00 -9.31
CA LYS A 173 2.25 -1.20 -8.10
C LYS A 173 1.90 -2.51 -7.36
N ASN A 174 0.62 -2.86 -7.27
CA ASN A 174 0.17 -4.12 -6.68
C ASN A 174 0.55 -5.33 -7.56
N LEU A 175 0.57 -5.19 -8.88
CA LEU A 175 0.98 -6.24 -9.81
C LEU A 175 2.48 -6.56 -9.65
N HIS A 176 3.32 -5.52 -9.66
CA HIS A 176 4.76 -5.66 -9.37
C HIS A 176 5.01 -6.27 -7.98
N ALA A 177 4.29 -5.81 -6.95
CA ALA A 177 4.43 -6.35 -5.60
C ALA A 177 3.99 -7.82 -5.45
N LYS A 178 3.05 -8.29 -6.29
CA LYS A 178 2.68 -9.72 -6.36
C LYS A 178 3.75 -10.55 -7.05
N ASN A 179 4.31 -10.08 -8.18
CA ASN A 179 5.40 -10.78 -8.86
C ASN A 179 6.64 -10.95 -7.95
N THR A 180 7.09 -9.89 -7.26
CA THR A 180 8.24 -9.97 -6.34
C THR A 180 8.01 -10.94 -5.16
N ARG A 181 6.75 -11.13 -4.73
CA ARG A 181 6.40 -12.11 -3.69
C ARG A 181 6.42 -13.56 -4.20
N GLN A 182 6.14 -13.79 -5.48
CA GLN A 182 6.17 -15.13 -6.08
C GLN A 182 7.61 -15.64 -6.24
N ASP A 183 8.53 -14.82 -6.74
CA ASP A 183 9.96 -15.19 -6.85
C ASP A 183 10.58 -15.53 -5.49
N SER A 184 10.13 -14.82 -4.44
CA SER A 184 10.61 -14.97 -3.06
C SER A 184 10.13 -16.25 -2.34
N GLN A 185 9.17 -17.00 -2.89
CA GLN A 185 8.67 -18.24 -2.28
C GLN A 185 9.47 -19.50 -2.68
N SER A 186 10.49 -19.38 -3.52
CA SER A 186 11.29 -20.49 -4.03
C SER A 186 12.43 -20.97 -3.10
N LEU A 187 12.78 -20.21 -2.05
CA LEU A 187 13.93 -20.52 -1.20
C LEU A 187 13.54 -20.87 0.24
N VAL A 188 13.10 -22.12 0.44
CA VAL A 188 13.01 -22.74 1.77
C VAL A 188 14.42 -23.07 2.24
N LYS A 189 14.90 -22.42 3.33
CA LYS A 189 16.03 -22.95 4.10
C LYS A 189 15.84 -22.73 5.60
N ASP A 190 16.05 -23.83 6.32
CA ASP A 190 15.78 -24.08 7.72
C ASP A 190 16.41 -23.12 8.76
N SER A 191 15.81 -23.22 9.96
CA SER A 191 16.41 -23.07 11.30
C SER A 191 16.50 -21.68 11.95
N SER A 192 15.97 -21.67 13.19
CA SER A 192 15.98 -20.62 14.23
C SER A 192 17.40 -20.19 14.66
N PRO A 193 17.60 -19.03 15.34
CA PRO A 193 16.92 -18.70 16.61
C PRO A 193 16.29 -17.29 16.75
N VAL A 194 15.17 -17.31 17.48
CA VAL A 194 14.47 -16.25 18.24
C VAL A 194 15.24 -14.92 18.49
N PRO A 195 14.67 -13.77 18.09
CA PRO A 195 14.97 -12.47 18.68
C PRO A 195 14.13 -12.21 19.94
N LEU A 196 14.77 -11.65 20.97
CA LEU A 196 14.15 -11.18 22.21
C LEU A 196 13.15 -10.03 21.91
N MET A 197 11.94 -10.11 22.46
CA MET A 197 10.96 -9.01 22.38
C MET A 197 11.10 -8.11 23.61
N ASP A 198 11.68 -6.93 23.43
CA ASP A 198 11.64 -5.86 24.42
C ASP A 198 10.30 -5.11 24.29
N VAL A 199 9.64 -4.87 25.42
CA VAL A 199 8.26 -4.36 25.49
C VAL A 199 8.24 -3.03 26.23
N THR A 200 8.74 -1.99 25.57
CA THR A 200 8.60 -0.60 26.00
C THR A 200 8.16 0.31 24.86
N ASN A 201 7.48 1.40 25.21
CA ASN A 201 6.99 2.47 24.32
C ASN A 201 5.68 2.20 23.55
N LEU A 202 4.62 1.90 24.30
CA LEU A 202 3.28 2.40 23.92
C LEU A 202 3.16 3.86 24.42
N SER A 203 2.97 4.83 23.53
CA SER A 203 2.60 6.19 23.90
C SER A 203 1.59 6.78 22.92
N THR A 204 0.59 7.46 23.50
CA THR A 204 -0.71 7.75 22.88
C THR A 204 -0.71 9.11 22.17
N PRO A 205 -1.38 9.26 21.00
CA PRO A 205 -1.56 10.57 20.40
C PRO A 205 -2.64 11.38 21.14
N ARG A 206 -2.29 12.57 21.66
CA ARG A 206 -3.28 13.56 22.12
C ARG A 206 -2.87 15.00 21.82
N LYS A 207 -3.75 15.66 21.06
CA LYS A 207 -4.10 17.09 21.08
C LYS A 207 -3.00 18.13 20.86
N PHE A 208 -3.17 18.92 19.80
CA PHE A 208 -3.07 20.37 19.91
C PHE A 208 -4.30 21.01 19.26
N LEU A 209 -4.90 21.97 19.96
CA LEU A 209 -6.04 22.75 19.51
C LEU A 209 -5.60 24.22 19.58
N GLU A 210 -5.61 24.88 18.42
CA GLU A 210 -6.00 26.28 18.21
C GLU A 210 -5.33 27.41 19.01
N THR A 211 -4.83 28.42 18.31
CA THR A 211 -4.98 29.84 18.70
C THR A 211 -4.88 30.72 17.45
N SER A 212 -5.84 31.61 17.29
CA SER A 212 -5.91 32.63 16.24
C SER A 212 -5.02 33.83 16.56
N GLN A 213 -4.49 34.50 15.53
CA GLN A 213 -4.17 35.94 15.63
C GLN A 213 -4.63 36.68 14.38
N PHE A 214 -5.15 37.88 14.64
CA PHE A 214 -5.89 38.75 13.75
C PHE A 214 -5.00 39.94 13.36
N SER A 215 -4.90 40.28 12.08
CA SER A 215 -4.25 41.52 11.63
C SER A 215 -4.87 42.03 10.33
N THR A 216 -5.35 43.27 10.36
CA THR A 216 -5.85 44.09 9.25
C THR A 216 -5.16 45.46 9.31
N PRO A 217 -5.39 46.41 8.38
CA PRO A 217 -5.14 46.36 6.94
C PRO A 217 -4.17 47.50 6.49
N GLY A 218 -3.65 47.45 5.26
CA GLY A 218 -2.73 48.48 4.72
C GLY A 218 -2.94 48.76 3.23
N SER A 219 -2.92 50.03 2.83
CA SER A 219 -3.48 50.56 1.57
C SER A 219 -2.53 50.64 0.36
N SER A 220 -3.14 50.84 -0.82
CA SER A 220 -2.58 51.28 -2.12
C SER A 220 -1.90 50.21 -3.00
N SER A 221 -2.01 50.25 -4.34
CA SER A 221 -2.59 51.27 -5.23
C SER A 221 -3.32 50.65 -6.44
N MET A 222 -4.19 51.44 -7.09
CA MET A 222 -5.05 51.05 -8.20
C MET A 222 -4.31 50.59 -9.46
N ARG A 223 -4.86 49.57 -10.12
CA ARG A 223 -5.16 49.63 -11.56
C ARG A 223 -6.39 48.78 -11.86
N ASP A 224 -7.55 49.44 -11.81
CA ASP A 224 -8.80 48.86 -12.25
C ASP A 224 -8.87 48.93 -13.78
N SER A 225 -9.15 47.80 -14.41
CA SER A 225 -9.59 47.69 -15.79
C SER A 225 -10.43 46.43 -15.94
N SER A 226 -11.53 46.41 -15.16
CA SER A 226 -12.83 45.85 -15.53
C SER A 226 -12.80 44.63 -16.47
N LEU A 227 -12.68 43.43 -15.90
CA LEU A 227 -13.27 42.21 -16.45
C LEU A 227 -13.45 41.18 -15.32
N LEU A 228 -14.66 40.63 -15.21
CA LEU A 228 -15.13 39.84 -14.07
C LEU A 228 -14.22 38.64 -13.76
N GLU A 229 -13.90 38.43 -12.49
CA GLU A 229 -13.54 37.08 -12.02
C GLU A 229 -14.73 36.15 -12.28
N ILE A 230 -14.62 35.29 -13.30
CA ILE A 230 -15.65 34.28 -13.60
C ILE A 230 -15.61 33.20 -12.51
N LYS A 231 -16.20 33.50 -11.34
CA LYS A 231 -16.89 32.51 -10.52
C LYS A 231 -18.19 32.15 -11.23
N GLU A 232 -18.58 30.88 -11.19
CA GLU A 232 -19.98 30.51 -11.47
C GLU A 232 -20.82 30.97 -10.27
N ASP A 233 -21.07 32.28 -10.16
CA ASP A 233 -22.12 32.78 -9.26
C ASP A 233 -23.48 32.50 -9.89
N THR A 234 -24.43 32.14 -9.03
CA THR A 234 -25.67 31.46 -9.44
C THR A 234 -26.73 32.47 -9.86
N GLU A 235 -27.63 32.06 -10.79
CA GLU A 235 -28.91 32.71 -11.19
C GLU A 235 -28.99 33.56 -12.48
N LEU A 236 -27.91 33.75 -13.25
CA LEU A 236 -28.02 34.25 -14.64
C LEU A 236 -27.77 33.11 -15.64
N ASP A 237 -28.60 33.03 -16.70
CA ASP A 237 -28.40 32.05 -17.76
C ASP A 237 -27.13 32.43 -18.54
N PRO A 238 -26.07 31.59 -18.53
CA PRO A 238 -24.81 31.96 -19.15
C PRO A 238 -24.93 32.21 -20.66
N GLU A 239 -26.00 31.72 -21.31
CA GLU A 239 -26.26 31.95 -22.74
C GLU A 239 -26.76 33.37 -23.07
N GLU A 240 -27.20 34.18 -22.10
CA GLU A 240 -27.63 35.57 -22.33
C GLU A 240 -26.46 36.50 -22.73
N ASN A 241 -25.23 36.13 -22.33
CA ASN A 241 -24.03 36.88 -22.70
C ASN A 241 -22.99 35.94 -23.33
N SER A 242 -23.03 35.85 -24.66
CA SER A 242 -22.13 35.01 -25.46
C SER A 242 -20.64 35.23 -25.14
N ALA A 243 -20.22 36.43 -24.74
CA ALA A 243 -18.83 36.70 -24.36
C ALA A 243 -18.45 35.95 -23.07
N VAL A 244 -19.28 36.08 -22.02
CA VAL A 244 -19.09 35.39 -20.74
C VAL A 244 -19.19 33.87 -20.93
N PHE A 245 -20.10 33.40 -21.77
CA PHE A 245 -20.23 31.98 -22.11
C PHE A 245 -18.96 31.40 -22.75
N MET A 246 -18.41 32.10 -23.76
CA MET A 246 -17.14 31.71 -24.39
C MET A 246 -16.01 31.67 -23.36
N GLY A 247 -15.95 32.62 -22.43
CA GLY A 247 -15.02 32.60 -21.30
C GLY A 247 -15.15 31.36 -20.40
N ILE A 248 -16.38 30.97 -20.04
CA ILE A 248 -16.65 29.73 -19.25
C ILE A 248 -16.18 28.48 -20.00
N LEU A 249 -16.49 28.38 -21.30
CA LEU A 249 -16.10 27.23 -22.13
C LEU A 249 -14.57 27.14 -22.28
N ILE A 250 -13.88 28.25 -22.55
CA ILE A 250 -12.41 28.30 -22.67
C ILE A 250 -11.75 27.92 -21.32
N LYS A 251 -12.28 28.42 -20.21
CA LYS A 251 -11.83 28.06 -18.85
C LYS A 251 -12.03 26.57 -18.54
N GLY A 252 -13.12 25.97 -19.03
CA GLY A 252 -13.35 24.52 -18.98
C GLY A 252 -12.32 23.74 -19.82
N LEU A 253 -12.12 24.13 -21.07
CA LEU A 253 -11.16 23.48 -21.98
C LEU A 253 -9.72 23.54 -21.44
N ALA A 254 -9.33 24.63 -20.75
CA ALA A 254 -8.04 24.71 -20.07
C ALA A 254 -7.90 23.77 -18.86
N LYS A 255 -8.95 23.61 -18.04
CA LYS A 255 -8.96 22.62 -16.95
C LYS A 255 -8.79 21.19 -17.46
N LEU A 256 -9.31 20.89 -18.65
CA LEU A 256 -9.13 19.63 -19.40
C LEU A 256 -7.81 19.53 -20.19
N LYS A 257 -6.97 20.57 -20.16
CA LYS A 257 -5.73 20.71 -20.94
C LYS A 257 -5.91 20.65 -22.47
N LYS A 258 -7.08 21.02 -22.99
CA LYS A 258 -7.47 20.92 -24.42
C LYS A 258 -7.32 22.22 -25.24
N ILE A 259 -6.54 23.18 -24.75
CA ILE A 259 -6.33 24.46 -25.44
C ILE A 259 -5.63 24.30 -26.81
N PRO A 260 -4.54 23.51 -26.96
CA PRO A 260 -3.88 23.36 -28.26
C PRO A 260 -4.80 22.77 -29.34
N GLU A 261 -5.58 21.73 -29.00
CA GLU A 261 -6.55 21.13 -29.92
C GLU A 261 -7.70 22.10 -30.25
N THR A 262 -8.13 22.92 -29.29
CA THR A 262 -9.16 23.95 -29.49
C THR A 262 -8.68 25.04 -30.46
N VAL A 263 -7.47 25.57 -30.26
CA VAL A 263 -6.84 26.56 -31.13
C VAL A 263 -6.74 26.05 -32.57
N LYS A 264 -6.23 24.82 -32.73
CA LYS A 264 -6.14 24.16 -34.03
C LYS A 264 -7.50 23.98 -34.70
N ALA A 265 -8.49 23.47 -33.97
CA ALA A 265 -9.85 23.27 -34.50
C ALA A 265 -10.53 24.57 -34.93
N ILE A 266 -10.27 25.68 -34.21
CA ILE A 266 -10.73 27.02 -34.62
C ILE A 266 -10.08 27.43 -35.94
N GLN A 267 -8.75 27.33 -36.06
CA GLN A 267 -8.01 27.70 -37.27
C GLN A 267 -8.44 26.86 -38.50
N GLU A 268 -8.61 25.55 -38.34
CA GLU A 268 -9.01 24.64 -39.43
C GLU A 268 -10.45 24.89 -39.92
N ARG A 269 -11.36 25.32 -39.03
CA ARG A 269 -12.76 25.56 -39.37
C ARG A 269 -13.09 26.98 -39.81
N LEU A 270 -12.31 27.98 -39.38
CA LEU A 270 -12.59 29.40 -39.63
C LEU A 270 -12.90 29.71 -41.11
N GLU A 271 -12.05 29.25 -42.02
CA GLU A 271 -12.23 29.49 -43.47
C GLU A 271 -13.53 28.85 -44.02
N GLN A 272 -13.92 27.70 -43.49
CA GLN A 272 -15.14 27.00 -43.89
C GLN A 272 -16.39 27.74 -43.40
N GLU A 273 -16.41 28.18 -42.14
CA GLU A 273 -17.53 28.94 -41.57
C GLU A 273 -17.68 30.30 -42.26
N LEU A 274 -16.58 31.01 -42.55
CA LEU A 274 -16.60 32.25 -43.34
C LEU A 274 -17.20 32.03 -44.73
N LYS A 275 -16.83 30.94 -45.43
CA LYS A 275 -17.44 30.56 -46.73
C LYS A 275 -18.93 30.25 -46.60
N GLN A 276 -19.38 29.64 -45.50
CA GLN A 276 -20.81 29.41 -45.23
C GLN A 276 -21.56 30.72 -44.97
N ILE A 277 -20.96 31.70 -44.28
CA ILE A 277 -21.52 33.04 -44.10
C ILE A 277 -21.72 33.74 -45.46
N VAL A 278 -20.75 33.65 -46.38
CA VAL A 278 -20.91 34.17 -47.75
C VAL A 278 -22.06 33.49 -48.48
N LYS A 279 -22.11 32.16 -48.44
CA LYS A 279 -23.17 31.38 -49.11
C LYS A 279 -24.55 31.75 -48.57
N ARG A 280 -24.75 31.70 -47.25
CA ARG A 280 -26.04 32.02 -46.60
C ARG A 280 -26.46 33.46 -46.85
N SER A 281 -25.54 34.42 -46.80
CA SER A 281 -25.86 35.83 -47.04
C SER A 281 -26.16 36.12 -48.51
N THR A 282 -25.49 35.42 -49.45
CA THR A 282 -25.86 35.47 -50.88
C THR A 282 -27.29 34.98 -51.08
N THR A 283 -27.65 33.83 -50.50
CA THR A 283 -29.02 33.30 -50.59
C THR A 283 -30.04 34.25 -49.94
N GLN A 284 -29.74 34.80 -48.76
CA GLN A 284 -30.60 35.78 -48.08
C GLN A 284 -30.90 37.02 -48.95
N VAL A 285 -29.89 37.60 -49.60
CA VAL A 285 -30.10 38.77 -50.48
C VAL A 285 -30.80 38.40 -51.79
N ALA A 286 -30.51 37.23 -52.37
CA ALA A 286 -31.21 36.74 -53.55
C ALA A 286 -32.70 36.50 -53.28
N ASP A 287 -33.04 35.83 -52.17
CA ASP A 287 -34.42 35.55 -51.77
C ASP A 287 -35.18 36.86 -51.47
N ASN A 288 -34.54 37.84 -50.82
CA ASN A 288 -35.09 39.19 -50.62
C ASN A 288 -35.38 39.90 -51.96
N GLY A 289 -34.45 39.82 -52.92
CA GLY A 289 -34.61 40.38 -54.27
C GLY A 289 -35.78 39.77 -55.03
N TYR A 290 -35.93 38.43 -54.97
CA TYR A 290 -37.08 37.73 -55.53
C TYR A 290 -38.40 38.17 -54.87
N GLN A 291 -38.46 38.30 -53.54
CA GLN A 291 -39.65 38.76 -52.83
C GLN A 291 -40.02 40.21 -53.15
N ARG A 292 -39.03 41.05 -53.47
CA ARG A 292 -39.23 42.44 -53.94
C ARG A 292 -39.66 42.53 -55.42
N GLY A 293 -39.63 41.42 -56.16
CA GLY A 293 -39.99 41.37 -57.58
C GLY A 293 -38.88 41.84 -58.53
N GLU A 294 -37.62 41.87 -58.07
CA GLU A 294 -36.49 42.29 -58.89
C GLU A 294 -36.06 41.15 -59.86
N ASN A 295 -35.90 41.47 -61.14
CA ASN A 295 -35.52 40.50 -62.16
C ASN A 295 -34.01 40.20 -62.10
N ILE A 296 -33.63 39.19 -61.33
CA ILE A 296 -32.25 38.70 -61.16
C ILE A 296 -31.55 38.29 -62.49
N SER A 297 -32.32 38.11 -63.57
CA SER A 297 -31.80 37.86 -64.93
C SER A 297 -31.10 39.07 -65.58
N GLN A 298 -31.10 40.26 -64.96
CA GLN A 298 -30.34 41.41 -65.45
C GLN A 298 -28.90 41.40 -64.90
N GLU A 299 -27.93 41.32 -65.82
CA GLU A 299 -26.49 41.15 -65.55
C GLU A 299 -25.80 42.32 -64.80
N ASN A 300 -26.56 43.34 -64.36
CA ASN A 300 -26.02 44.59 -63.85
C ASN A 300 -26.89 45.21 -62.75
N GLN A 301 -27.02 44.52 -61.60
CA GLN A 301 -27.74 45.01 -60.41
C GLN A 301 -26.78 45.43 -59.28
N PRO A 302 -26.21 46.65 -59.32
CA PRO A 302 -25.27 47.13 -58.30
C PRO A 302 -25.91 47.28 -56.91
N ARG A 303 -27.24 47.37 -56.80
CA ARG A 303 -27.97 47.47 -55.52
C ARG A 303 -27.89 46.17 -54.70
N LEU A 304 -28.20 45.02 -55.30
CA LEU A 304 -28.08 43.73 -54.61
C LEU A 304 -26.62 43.39 -54.26
N LEU A 305 -25.66 43.81 -55.10
CA LEU A 305 -24.24 43.66 -54.79
C LEU A 305 -23.82 44.53 -53.59
N LEU A 306 -24.32 45.77 -53.50
CA LEU A 306 -24.08 46.66 -52.37
C LEU A 306 -24.71 46.12 -51.08
N GLU A 307 -25.98 45.70 -51.11
CA GLU A 307 -26.69 45.10 -49.96
C GLU A 307 -25.99 43.82 -49.47
N LEU A 308 -25.54 42.95 -50.39
CA LEU A 308 -24.74 41.78 -50.04
C LEU A 308 -23.40 42.16 -49.43
N LEU A 309 -22.73 43.20 -49.95
CA LEU A 309 -21.43 43.62 -49.45
C LEU A 309 -21.55 44.21 -48.04
N GLU A 310 -22.50 45.11 -47.80
CA GLU A 310 -22.82 45.68 -46.48
C GLU A 310 -23.14 44.58 -45.46
N LEU A 311 -24.05 43.66 -45.81
CA LEU A 311 -24.43 42.52 -44.96
C LEU A 311 -23.25 41.59 -44.63
N LEU A 312 -22.30 41.42 -45.56
CA LEU A 312 -21.08 40.64 -45.32
C LEU A 312 -20.07 41.38 -44.45
N PHE A 313 -19.91 42.70 -44.63
CA PHE A 313 -19.09 43.53 -43.75
C PHE A 313 -19.57 43.44 -42.30
N ASP A 314 -20.86 43.62 -42.04
CA ASP A 314 -21.42 43.55 -40.69
C ASP A 314 -21.23 42.17 -40.06
N LYS A 315 -21.52 41.10 -40.81
CA LYS A 315 -21.33 39.72 -40.32
C LYS A 315 -19.85 39.39 -40.06
N PHE A 316 -18.93 39.84 -40.91
CA PHE A 316 -17.50 39.60 -40.70
C PHE A 316 -16.91 40.46 -39.58
N ASN A 317 -17.39 41.70 -39.39
CA ASN A 317 -17.06 42.52 -38.22
C ASN A 317 -17.55 41.85 -36.92
N ALA A 318 -18.77 41.29 -36.91
CA ALA A 318 -19.28 40.53 -35.77
C ALA A 318 -18.45 39.25 -35.48
N VAL A 319 -18.01 38.53 -36.52
CA VAL A 319 -17.08 37.39 -36.39
C VAL A 319 -15.74 37.85 -35.81
N ALA A 320 -15.14 38.93 -36.32
CA ALA A 320 -13.89 39.48 -35.80
C ALA A 320 -14.02 39.90 -34.32
N ALA A 321 -15.12 40.54 -33.93
CA ALA A 321 -15.40 40.89 -32.54
C ALA A 321 -15.53 39.65 -31.64
N ALA A 322 -16.23 38.61 -32.08
CA ALA A 322 -16.34 37.35 -31.34
C ALA A 322 -14.97 36.66 -31.18
N HIS A 323 -14.15 36.63 -32.23
CA HIS A 323 -12.79 36.10 -32.18
C HIS A 323 -11.86 36.91 -31.27
N ALA A 324 -12.01 38.24 -31.19
CA ALA A 324 -11.26 39.08 -30.25
C ALA A 324 -11.57 38.73 -28.79
N VAL A 325 -12.84 38.47 -28.46
CA VAL A 325 -13.26 37.99 -27.12
C VAL A 325 -12.68 36.61 -26.81
N VAL A 326 -12.78 35.67 -27.75
CA VAL A 326 -12.19 34.33 -27.63
C VAL A 326 -10.68 34.40 -27.42
N LEU A 327 -9.98 35.24 -28.19
CA LEU A 327 -8.55 35.42 -28.10
C LEU A 327 -8.14 36.03 -26.75
N GLY A 328 -8.87 37.04 -26.26
CA GLY A 328 -8.64 37.62 -24.93
C GLY A 328 -8.76 36.58 -23.81
N HIS A 329 -9.79 35.73 -23.84
CA HIS A 329 -9.95 34.63 -22.87
C HIS A 329 -8.87 33.54 -23.03
N LEU A 330 -8.45 33.21 -24.25
CA LEU A 330 -7.34 32.28 -24.50
C LEU A 330 -6.02 32.81 -23.93
N GLN A 331 -5.68 34.07 -24.22
CA GLN A 331 -4.48 34.75 -23.72
C GLN A 331 -4.47 34.82 -22.18
N GLN A 332 -5.58 35.24 -21.57
CA GLN A 332 -5.73 35.29 -20.11
C GLN A 332 -5.53 33.90 -19.48
N THR A 333 -6.01 32.84 -20.15
CA THR A 333 -5.95 31.48 -19.62
C THR A 333 -4.57 30.84 -19.78
N VAL A 334 -3.84 31.15 -20.85
CA VAL A 334 -2.44 30.74 -21.08
C VAL A 334 -1.45 31.53 -20.21
N ALA A 335 -1.73 32.81 -19.94
CA ALA A 335 -0.92 33.65 -19.05
C ALA A 335 -1.14 33.35 -17.55
N SER A 336 -2.19 32.59 -17.19
CA SER A 336 -2.52 32.30 -15.80
C SER A 336 -1.62 31.21 -15.21
N PRO A 337 -0.96 31.42 -14.04
CA PRO A 337 -0.06 30.42 -13.43
C PRO A 337 -0.75 29.12 -12.97
N CYS A 338 -2.08 29.02 -13.12
CA CYS A 338 -2.83 27.79 -12.88
C CYS A 338 -2.76 26.80 -14.07
N SER A 339 -2.39 27.25 -15.27
CA SER A 339 -2.34 26.40 -16.45
C SER A 339 -1.09 25.50 -16.47
N GLN A 340 -1.25 24.23 -16.10
CA GLN A 340 -0.23 23.19 -16.30
C GLN A 340 -0.11 22.77 -17.78
N HIS A 341 0.21 23.73 -18.64
CA HIS A 341 0.53 23.53 -20.05
C HIS A 341 2.05 23.39 -20.18
N ASP A 342 2.48 22.19 -20.58
CA ASP A 342 3.88 21.73 -20.56
C ASP A 342 4.64 22.11 -21.85
N GLY A 343 4.29 23.24 -22.45
CA GLY A 343 4.83 23.66 -23.74
C GLY A 343 4.33 25.04 -24.18
N ASP A 344 5.10 25.67 -25.06
CA ASP A 344 4.82 26.98 -25.64
C ASP A 344 3.60 26.90 -26.57
N ILE A 345 2.43 27.34 -26.09
CA ILE A 345 1.18 27.31 -26.85
C ILE A 345 1.15 28.50 -27.79
N LYS A 346 1.50 28.26 -29.05
CA LYS A 346 1.30 29.22 -30.14
C LYS A 346 -0.21 29.40 -30.40
N LEU A 347 -0.76 30.52 -29.94
CA LEU A 347 -2.10 30.97 -30.29
C LEU A 347 -2.15 31.51 -31.72
N TYR A 348 -3.35 31.59 -32.29
CA TYR A 348 -3.61 32.39 -33.50
C TYR A 348 -3.76 33.86 -33.11
N ASP A 349 -3.53 34.77 -34.07
CA ASP A 349 -3.70 36.21 -33.85
C ASP A 349 -4.87 36.76 -34.68
N MET A 350 -5.34 37.97 -34.34
CA MET A 350 -6.35 38.68 -35.13
C MET A 350 -5.90 38.92 -36.57
N VAL A 351 -4.59 39.01 -36.82
CA VAL A 351 -4.02 39.07 -38.19
C VAL A 351 -4.40 37.82 -39.00
N ASP A 352 -4.32 36.63 -38.42
CA ASP A 352 -4.70 35.38 -39.10
C ASP A 352 -6.20 35.37 -39.45
N VAL A 353 -7.04 35.89 -38.55
CA VAL A 353 -8.50 36.01 -38.76
C VAL A 353 -8.80 36.97 -39.90
N TRP A 354 -8.17 38.15 -39.92
CA TRP A 354 -8.34 39.14 -41.00
C TRP A 354 -7.84 38.64 -42.35
N VAL A 355 -6.71 37.92 -42.40
CA VAL A 355 -6.23 37.26 -43.63
C VAL A 355 -7.29 36.28 -44.16
N LYS A 356 -7.91 35.46 -43.30
CA LYS A 356 -8.96 34.53 -43.74
C LYS A 356 -10.26 35.20 -44.18
N ILE A 357 -10.65 36.30 -43.54
CA ILE A 357 -11.77 37.15 -44.01
C ILE A 357 -11.45 37.74 -45.39
N GLN A 358 -10.24 38.26 -45.56
CA GLN A 358 -9.76 38.84 -46.82
C GLN A 358 -9.71 37.79 -47.95
N ASP A 359 -9.17 36.60 -47.71
CA ASP A 359 -9.11 35.51 -48.69
C ASP A 359 -10.51 35.16 -49.21
N VAL A 360 -11.48 34.99 -48.30
CA VAL A 360 -12.86 34.61 -48.63
C VAL A 360 -13.57 35.73 -49.42
N LEU A 361 -13.37 37.00 -49.04
CA LEU A 361 -13.88 38.15 -49.79
C LEU A 361 -13.21 38.28 -51.17
N GLN A 362 -11.89 38.13 -51.26
CA GLN A 362 -11.15 38.26 -52.52
C GLN A 362 -11.52 37.16 -53.52
N VAL A 363 -11.73 35.92 -53.08
CA VAL A 363 -12.23 34.84 -53.96
C VAL A 363 -13.62 35.17 -54.50
N ARG A 364 -14.51 35.76 -53.67
CA ARG A 364 -15.86 36.14 -54.09
C ARG A 364 -15.84 37.34 -55.05
N LEU A 365 -15.01 38.35 -54.79
CA LEU A 365 -14.87 39.54 -55.62
C LEU A 365 -14.15 39.24 -56.95
N ARG A 366 -13.05 38.48 -56.95
CA ARG A 366 -12.36 38.06 -58.19
C ARG A 366 -13.26 37.24 -59.12
N GLY A 367 -14.28 36.57 -58.59
CA GLY A 367 -15.29 35.85 -59.37
C GLY A 367 -16.43 36.71 -59.94
N GLY A 368 -16.47 38.03 -59.69
CA GLY A 368 -17.59 38.89 -60.12
C GLY A 368 -17.25 40.34 -60.48
N CYS A 369 -16.23 40.96 -59.87
CA CYS A 369 -15.73 42.29 -60.23
C CYS A 369 -14.28 42.48 -59.78
N GLY A 370 -13.38 42.79 -60.72
CA GLY A 370 -11.97 43.04 -60.44
C GLY A 370 -11.71 44.36 -59.71
N ILE A 371 -11.79 44.36 -58.38
CA ILE A 371 -11.50 45.53 -57.54
C ILE A 371 -10.40 45.16 -56.53
N HIS A 372 -9.17 45.58 -56.80
CA HIS A 372 -7.99 45.21 -56.00
C HIS A 372 -7.56 46.31 -54.98
N ILE A 373 -8.37 47.36 -54.80
CA ILE A 373 -7.87 48.69 -54.39
C ILE A 373 -8.41 49.21 -53.04
N PHE A 374 -9.37 48.54 -52.39
CA PHE A 374 -10.10 49.13 -51.24
C PHE A 374 -9.74 48.64 -49.83
N TRP A 375 -8.81 47.69 -49.68
CA TRP A 375 -8.42 47.16 -48.36
C TRP A 375 -6.99 47.54 -48.00
N LYS A 376 -6.81 48.75 -47.47
CA LYS A 376 -5.73 49.03 -46.52
C LYS A 376 -6.24 48.70 -45.12
N ASN A 377 -5.40 48.00 -44.37
CA ASN A 377 -5.66 47.54 -43.01
C ASN A 377 -5.99 48.74 -42.10
N PRO A 378 -7.14 48.77 -41.37
CA PRO A 378 -7.48 49.90 -40.49
C PRO A 378 -6.64 49.95 -39.20
N PHE A 379 -5.66 49.06 -39.03
CA PHE A 379 -4.79 48.95 -37.86
C PHE A 379 -3.29 48.86 -38.21
N THR A 380 -2.84 49.65 -39.20
CA THR A 380 -1.42 50.02 -39.39
C THR A 380 -1.22 51.49 -39.09
#